data_AF-F8NJK4-F1
#
_entry.id   AF-F8NJK4-F1
#
_cell.length_a   1.000
_cell.length_b   1.000
_cell.length_c   1.000
_cell.angle_alpha   90.00
_cell.angle_beta   90.00
_cell.angle_gamma   90.00
#
_symmetry.space_group_name_H-M   'P 1'
#
loop_
_entity.id
_entity.type
_entity.pdbx_description
1 polymer ?
#
loop_
_entity_poly.entity_id
_entity_poly.type
_entity_poly.pdbx_seq_one_letter_code
_entity_poly.pdbx_strand_id
1 'polypeptide(L)'
;MRLYSSRLPWYIDIRASNPIGATIGDVFTGLYTSLNTPIQKDDYYNEELDDADRYKLREAWEERCHDASERSCGVRRVDFLRGKIGFEGLVRGKDGMWEVKTRRQ
;
A
#
# COMPACT_ATOMS: atom_id res chain seq x y z
N MET A 1 6.95 -4.17 -14.03
CA MET A 1 5.52 -3.85 -14.19
C MET A 1 5.15 -2.84 -13.13
N ARG A 2 4.41 -1.77 -13.45
CA ARG A 2 4.01 -0.72 -12.49
C ARG A 2 2.52 -0.82 -12.16
N LEU A 3 2.19 -0.85 -10.87
CA LEU A 3 0.83 -0.85 -10.36
C LEU A 3 0.48 0.51 -9.75
N TYR A 4 -0.80 0.87 -9.78
CA TYR A 4 -1.35 2.02 -9.07
C TYR A 4 -2.67 1.64 -8.38
N SER A 5 -3.04 2.41 -7.37
CA SER A 5 -4.30 2.27 -6.64
C SER A 5 -4.86 3.65 -6.35
N SER A 6 -6.17 3.85 -6.49
CA SER A 6 -6.83 5.10 -6.10
C SER A 6 -6.76 5.39 -4.60
N ARG A 7 -6.37 4.39 -3.80
CA ARG A 7 -6.25 4.49 -2.33
C ARG A 7 -4.83 4.73 -1.84
N LEU A 8 -3.84 4.69 -2.72
CA LEU A 8 -2.44 4.83 -2.34
C LEU A 8 -1.80 5.94 -3.19
N PRO A 9 -1.09 6.89 -2.57
CA PRO A 9 -0.39 7.95 -3.31
C PRO A 9 0.86 7.42 -4.04
N TRP A 10 1.33 6.20 -3.73
CA TRP A 10 2.53 5.63 -4.33
C TRP A 10 2.22 4.62 -5.44
N TYR A 11 3.03 4.66 -6.49
CA TYR A 11 3.15 3.55 -7.42
C TYR A 11 3.84 2.35 -6.77
N ILE A 12 3.48 1.16 -7.21
CA ILE A 12 4.09 -0.10 -6.77
C ILE A 12 4.78 -0.75 -7.95
N ASP A 13 6.10 -0.80 -7.91
CA ASP A 13 6.91 -1.39 -8.97
C ASP A 13 7.19 -2.87 -8.70
N ILE A 14 6.59 -3.73 -9.52
CA ILE A 14 6.80 -5.18 -9.51
C ILE A 14 7.96 -5.53 -10.43
N ARG A 15 8.99 -6.14 -9.85
CA ARG A 15 10.13 -6.69 -10.58
C ARG A 15 9.88 -8.17 -10.85
N ALA A 16 9.97 -8.56 -12.12
CA ALA A 16 9.88 -9.97 -12.49
C ALA A 16 11.13 -10.70 -11.99
N SER A 17 10.94 -11.90 -11.45
CA SER A 17 12.05 -12.77 -11.03
C SER A 17 12.73 -13.47 -12.22
N ASN A 18 12.11 -13.45 -13.40
CA ASN A 18 12.61 -14.06 -14.61
C ASN A 18 12.39 -13.16 -15.85
N PRO A 19 13.08 -13.42 -16.97
CA PRO A 19 12.99 -12.59 -18.18
C PRO A 19 11.68 -12.73 -18.98
N ILE A 20 10.86 -13.76 -18.71
CA ILE A 20 9.67 -14.07 -19.51
C ILE A 20 8.49 -13.19 -19.09
N GLY A 21 8.39 -12.88 -17.80
CA GLY A 21 7.35 -12.00 -17.28
C GLY A 21 7.24 -12.05 -15.77
N ALA A 22 6.40 -11.17 -15.23
CA ALA A 22 6.08 -11.18 -13.80
C ALA A 22 5.11 -12.32 -13.49
N THR A 23 5.45 -13.11 -12.47
CA THR A 23 4.58 -14.17 -11.95
C THR A 23 3.60 -13.61 -10.92
N ILE A 24 2.58 -14.40 -10.57
CA ILE A 24 1.69 -14.09 -9.44
C ILE A 24 2.48 -13.95 -8.13
N GLY A 25 3.53 -14.76 -7.96
CA GLY A 25 4.44 -14.66 -6.81
C GLY A 25 5.18 -13.33 -6.75
N ASP A 26 5.70 -12.84 -7.89
CA ASP A 26 6.36 -11.54 -7.98
C ASP A 26 5.39 -10.40 -7.62
N VAL A 27 4.14 -10.50 -8.09
CA VAL A 27 3.09 -9.53 -7.80
C VAL A 27 2.79 -9.45 -6.31
N PHE A 28 2.49 -10.59 -5.66
CA PHE A 28 2.17 -10.58 -4.24
C PHE A 28 3.37 -10.20 -3.36
N THR A 29 4.58 -10.64 -3.73
CA THR A 29 5.80 -10.27 -3.00
C THR A 29 6.08 -8.77 -3.12
N GLY A 30 5.95 -8.19 -4.32
CA GLY A 30 6.13 -6.77 -4.54
C GLY A 30 5.06 -5.92 -3.86
N LEU A 31 3.79 -6.34 -3.91
CA LEU A 31 2.69 -5.71 -3.16
C LEU A 31 2.96 -5.74 -1.66
N TYR A 32 3.26 -6.91 -1.11
CA TYR A 32 3.56 -7.08 0.31
C TYR A 32 4.72 -6.19 0.74
N THR A 33 5.82 -6.21 0.00
CA THR A 33 7.02 -5.42 0.31
C THR A 33 6.71 -3.92 0.29
N SER A 34 5.99 -3.46 -0.74
CA SER A 34 5.63 -2.05 -0.87
C SER A 34 4.68 -1.60 0.25
N LEU A 35 3.63 -2.37 0.53
CA LEU A 35 2.67 -2.05 1.57
C LEU A 35 3.29 -2.11 2.98
N ASN A 36 4.29 -2.97 3.18
CA ASN A 36 4.99 -3.09 4.45
C ASN A 36 6.10 -2.02 4.65
N THR A 37 6.32 -1.15 3.67
CA THR A 37 7.31 -0.08 3.75
C THR A 37 6.85 1.01 4.73
N PRO A 38 7.68 1.43 5.70
CA PRO A 38 7.39 2.59 6.55
C PRO A 38 7.26 3.87 5.71
N ILE A 39 6.33 4.74 6.09
CA ILE A 39 6.18 6.04 5.44
C ILE A 39 7.23 7.03 5.94
N GLN A 40 7.52 8.05 5.14
CA GLN A 40 8.36 9.17 5.55
C GLN A 40 7.57 10.23 6.31
N LYS A 41 8.27 11.13 7.00
CA LYS A 41 7.63 12.23 7.74
C LYS A 41 6.79 13.13 6.82
N ASP A 42 7.28 13.40 5.62
CA ASP A 42 6.61 14.26 4.65
C ASP A 42 5.40 13.58 3.99
N ASP A 43 5.35 12.24 4.00
CA ASP A 43 4.14 11.50 3.63
C ASP A 43 3.01 11.70 4.66
N TYR A 44 3.36 11.97 5.93
CA TYR A 44 2.41 12.13 7.04
C TYR A 44 2.01 13.60 7.28
N TYR A 45 2.97 14.52 7.12
CA TYR A 45 2.77 15.96 7.26
C TYR A 45 2.88 16.63 5.89
N ASN A 46 1.78 16.64 5.15
CA ASN A 46 1.64 17.35 3.88
C ASN A 46 0.31 18.11 3.82
N GLU A 47 0.12 18.83 2.72
CA GLU A 47 -1.07 19.67 2.48
C GLU A 47 -2.33 18.86 2.17
N GLU A 48 -2.19 17.60 1.75
CA GLU A 48 -3.30 16.71 1.35
C GLU A 48 -3.94 16.00 2.55
N LEU A 49 -3.15 15.73 3.62
CA LEU A 49 -3.65 15.10 4.83
C LEU A 49 -3.99 16.17 5.88
N ASP A 50 -5.27 16.26 6.21
CA ASP A 50 -5.73 17.07 7.33
C ASP A 50 -5.59 16.34 8.68
N ASP A 51 -5.99 16.99 9.77
CA ASP A 51 -5.93 16.39 11.12
C ASP A 51 -6.86 15.18 11.26
N ALA A 52 -8.01 15.17 10.59
CA ALA A 52 -8.95 14.05 10.65
C ALA A 52 -8.43 12.82 9.88
N ASP A 53 -7.73 13.04 8.78
CA ASP A 53 -7.06 12.01 8.01
C ASP A 53 -5.88 11.40 8.77
N ARG A 54 -5.06 12.24 9.42
CA ARG A 54 -4.01 11.78 10.32
C ARG A 54 -4.57 10.97 11.49
N TYR A 55 -5.70 11.39 12.06
CA TYR A 55 -6.38 10.65 13.12
C TYR A 55 -6.79 9.25 12.65
N LYS A 56 -7.47 9.13 11.50
CA LYS A 56 -7.86 7.82 10.94
C LYS A 56 -6.66 6.95 10.58
N LEU A 57 -5.57 7.54 10.12
CA LEU A 57 -4.33 6.82 9.82
C LEU A 57 -3.70 6.28 11.09
N ARG A 58 -3.72 7.05 12.17
CA ARG A 58 -3.29 6.62 13.49
C ARG A 58 -4.15 5.46 14.00
N GLU A 59 -5.48 5.53 13.87
CA GLU A 59 -6.38 4.42 14.24
C GLU A 59 -6.04 3.15 13.47
N ALA A 60 -5.87 3.24 12.14
CA ALA A 60 -5.50 2.10 11.31
C ALA A 60 -4.15 1.48 11.73
N TRP A 61 -3.17 2.32 12.08
CA TRP A 61 -1.88 1.88 12.63
C TRP A 61 -2.05 1.19 13.99
N GLU A 62 -2.86 1.73 14.90
CA GLU A 62 -3.15 1.14 16.21
C GLU A 62 -3.86 -0.22 16.10
N GLU A 63 -4.80 -0.35 15.16
CA GLU A 63 -5.50 -1.60 14.87
C GLU A 63 -4.58 -2.69 14.31
N ARG A 64 -3.64 -2.31 13.43
CA ARG A 64 -2.68 -3.25 12.83
C ARG A 64 -1.64 -3.73 13.85
N CYS A 65 -1.12 -2.82 14.67
CA CYS A 65 0.00 -3.11 15.56
C CYS A 65 -0.42 -3.90 16.80
N HIS A 66 -0.05 -5.18 16.85
CA HIS A 66 -0.37 -6.06 17.98
C HIS A 66 0.62 -5.92 19.15
N ASP A 67 1.89 -5.62 18.87
CA ASP A 67 2.96 -5.58 19.86
C ASP A 67 3.84 -4.32 19.79
N ALA A 68 4.77 -4.18 20.74
CA ALA A 68 5.68 -3.04 20.82
C ALA A 68 6.71 -3.00 19.67
N SER A 69 7.09 -4.16 19.12
CA SER A 69 8.01 -4.25 17.99
C SER A 69 7.38 -3.65 16.74
N GLU A 70 6.13 -4.01 16.45
CA GLU A 70 5.41 -3.44 15.32
C GLU A 70 5.15 -1.95 15.49
N ARG A 71 4.81 -1.50 16.71
CA ARG A 71 4.65 -0.07 17.00
C ARG A 71 5.93 0.72 16.76
N SER A 72 7.10 0.14 17.07
CA SER A 72 8.39 0.79 16.87
C SER A 72 8.73 1.04 15.40
N CYS A 73 8.12 0.28 14.47
CA CYS A 73 8.28 0.48 13.03
C CYS A 73 7.47 1.68 12.47
N GLY A 74 6.61 2.28 13.30
CA GLY A 74 5.75 3.39 12.89
C GLY A 74 4.68 3.02 11.87
N VAL A 75 4.15 4.04 11.20
CA VAL A 75 3.11 3.92 10.19
C VAL A 75 3.70 3.38 8.89
N ARG A 76 3.01 2.43 8.26
CA ARG A 76 3.38 1.79 6.99
C ARG A 76 2.38 2.17 5.90
N ARG A 77 2.76 1.99 4.65
CA ARG A 77 1.88 2.29 3.50
C ARG A 77 0.56 1.51 3.55
N VAL A 78 0.54 0.32 4.13
CA VAL A 78 -0.70 -0.47 4.33
C VAL A 78 -1.73 0.28 5.17
N ASP A 79 -1.31 1.13 6.11
CA ASP A 79 -2.20 1.86 7.01
C ASP A 79 -3.03 2.92 6.25
N PHE A 80 -2.53 3.39 5.09
CA PHE A 80 -3.29 4.29 4.19
C PHE A 80 -4.52 3.64 3.56
N LEU A 81 -4.58 2.30 3.53
CA LEU A 81 -5.77 1.61 3.04
C LEU A 81 -6.98 1.78 3.97
N ARG A 82 -6.72 2.12 5.26
CA ARG A 82 -7.69 2.41 6.32
C ARG A 82 -8.78 1.33 6.48
N GLY A 83 -8.60 0.44 7.45
CA GLY A 83 -9.52 -0.66 7.75
C GLY A 83 -9.31 -1.88 6.86
N LYS A 84 -10.33 -2.75 6.79
CA LYS A 84 -10.23 -4.04 6.08
C LYS A 84 -10.49 -3.87 4.58
N ILE A 85 -9.44 -4.05 3.79
CA ILE A 85 -9.49 -3.98 2.33
C ILE A 85 -9.07 -5.32 1.73
N GLY A 86 -9.89 -5.86 0.83
CA GLY A 86 -9.59 -7.07 0.05
C GLY A 86 -9.01 -6.73 -1.31
N PHE A 87 -7.97 -7.47 -1.72
CA PHE A 87 -7.47 -7.47 -3.09
C PHE A 87 -8.39 -8.28 -3.99
N GLU A 88 -8.90 -7.68 -5.07
CA GLU A 88 -9.79 -8.36 -6.02
C GLU A 88 -9.07 -8.78 -7.31
N GLY A 89 -7.98 -8.11 -7.65
CA GLY A 89 -7.23 -8.41 -8.86
C GLY A 89 -6.55 -7.19 -9.46
N LEU A 90 -6.01 -7.39 -10.66
CA LEU A 90 -5.37 -6.36 -11.46
C LEU A 90 -6.15 -6.14 -12.75
N VAL A 91 -6.35 -4.86 -13.11
CA VAL A 91 -6.97 -4.48 -14.39
C VAL A 91 -5.97 -3.64 -15.19
N ARG A 92 -5.88 -3.89 -16.50
CA ARG A 92 -4.98 -3.13 -17.36
C ARG A 92 -5.44 -1.67 -17.44
N GLY A 93 -4.55 -0.77 -17.04
CA GLY A 93 -4.77 0.68 -17.12
C GLY A 93 -4.16 1.27 -18.39
N LYS A 94 -3.94 2.60 -18.35
CA LYS A 94 -3.26 3.35 -19.41
C LYS A 94 -1.74 3.23 -19.28
N ASP A 95 -1.02 3.49 -20.37
CA ASP A 95 0.45 3.64 -20.41
C ASP A 95 1.24 2.45 -19.84
N GLY A 96 0.71 1.23 -20.01
CA GLY A 96 1.35 0.01 -19.51
C GLY A 96 1.29 -0.18 -18.00
N MET A 97 0.52 0.65 -17.29
CA MET A 97 0.26 0.52 -15.85
C MET A 97 -0.92 -0.41 -15.59
N TRP A 98 -0.98 -0.95 -14.38
CA TRP A 98 -2.05 -1.83 -13.92
C TRP A 98 -2.71 -1.25 -12.68
N GLU A 99 -4.03 -1.24 -12.66
CA GLU A 99 -4.81 -0.81 -11.50
C GLU A 99 -5.02 -1.98 -10.54
N VAL A 100 -4.72 -1.75 -9.26
CA VAL A 100 -5.06 -2.68 -8.18
C VAL A 100 -6.52 -2.46 -7.78
N LYS A 101 -7.37 -3.44 -8.06
CA LYS A 101 -8.78 -3.40 -7.64
C LYS A 101 -8.91 -3.86 -6.20
N THR A 102 -9.65 -3.07 -5.43
CA THR A 102 -9.85 -3.29 -4.00
C THR A 102 -11.31 -3.16 -3.62
N ARG A 103 -11.76 -4.02 -2.69
CA ARG A 103 -13.09 -3.92 -2.05
C ARG A 103 -12.96 -3.69 -0.56
N ARG A 104 -13.93 -2.97 0.02
CA ARG A 104 -14.11 -3.00 1.48
C ARG A 104 -14.71 -4.35 1.88
N GLN A 105 -14.24 -4.88 3.00
CA GLN A 105 -14.77 -6.10 3.62
C GLN A 105 -15.77 -5.77 4.71
#